data_AF-A0A127M234-F1
#
_entry.id   AF-A0A127M234-F1
#
_cell.length_a   1.000
_cell.length_b   1.000
_cell.length_c   1.000
_cell.angle_alpha   90.00
_cell.angle_beta   90.00
_cell.angle_gamma   90.00
#
_symmetry.space_group_name_H-M   'P 1'
#
loop_
_entity.id
_entity.type
_entity.pdbx_description
1 polymer ?
#
loop_
_entity_poly.entity_id
_entity_poly.type
_entity_poly.pdbx_seq_one_letter_code
_entity_poly.pdbx_strand_id
1 'polypeptide(L)'
;MTDRTRALLFLNGFSLIALSLLIGWVWFFALLDRIVLWPLPIDIPVSIPDDGRAWRMAHMEAITQGLMLIGLGAAGRFISISDTQFKWLFWGALTAAWLFTIQACFNALFGTRGLAFGGGPFKSGIANDIIYISGYLPMIGIHVMIVLTLLGIWRSVKEFPRHEH
;
A
#
# COMPACT_ATOMS: atom_id res chain seq x y z
N MET A 1 -10.73 -4.10 19.19
CA MET A 1 -9.96 -2.92 18.71
C MET A 1 -10.39 -1.70 19.51
N THR A 2 -9.48 -0.80 19.89
CA THR A 2 -9.85 0.48 20.51
C THR A 2 -10.12 1.54 19.45
N ASP A 3 -10.90 2.58 19.77
CA ASP A 3 -11.21 3.66 18.82
C ASP A 3 -9.97 4.40 18.34
N ARG A 4 -8.99 4.61 19.24
CA ARG A 4 -7.68 5.18 18.87
C ARG A 4 -7.02 4.37 17.76
N THR A 5 -7.00 3.05 17.89
CA THR A 5 -6.31 2.20 16.91
C THR A 5 -7.05 2.11 15.57
N ARG A 6 -8.39 2.14 15.59
CA ARG A 6 -9.21 2.27 14.37
C ARG A 6 -8.96 3.61 13.67
N ALA A 7 -8.89 4.70 14.43
CA ALA A 7 -8.56 6.03 13.89
C ALA A 7 -7.14 6.06 13.29
N LEU A 8 -6.17 5.36 13.89
CA LEU A 8 -4.82 5.25 13.32
C LEU A 8 -4.80 4.48 12.00
N LEU A 9 -5.55 3.38 11.87
CA LEU A 9 -5.71 2.68 10.58
C LEU A 9 -6.33 3.60 9.53
N PHE A 10 -7.36 4.35 9.91
CA PHE A 10 -8.03 5.32 9.05
C PHE A 10 -7.07 6.44 8.59
N LEU A 11 -6.31 7.01 9.51
CA LEU A 11 -5.31 8.05 9.23
C LEU A 11 -4.22 7.54 8.30
N ASN A 12 -3.67 6.35 8.53
CA ASN A 12 -2.69 5.75 7.64
C ASN A 12 -3.28 5.48 6.25
N GLY A 13 -4.51 4.99 6.19
CA GLY A 13 -5.20 4.77 4.92
C GLY A 13 -5.43 6.04 4.12
N PHE A 14 -5.92 7.11 4.77
CA PHE A 14 -6.05 8.42 4.14
C PHE A 14 -4.70 9.04 3.77
N SER A 15 -3.64 8.79 4.54
CA SER A 15 -2.28 9.22 4.20
C SER A 15 -1.78 8.56 2.92
N LEU A 16 -2.13 7.28 2.69
CA LEU A 16 -1.83 6.59 1.44
C LEU A 16 -2.66 7.11 0.26
N ILE A 17 -3.93 7.48 0.49
CA ILE A 17 -4.73 8.19 -0.53
C ILE A 17 -4.11 9.56 -0.86
N ALA A 18 -3.65 10.31 0.14
CA ALA A 18 -2.94 11.57 -0.09
C ALA A 18 -1.63 11.35 -0.85
N LEU A 19 -0.88 10.30 -0.51
CA LEU A 19 0.34 9.92 -1.23
C LEU A 19 0.05 9.49 -2.67
N SER A 20 -1.08 8.81 -2.94
CA SER A 20 -1.44 8.42 -4.31
C SER A 20 -1.64 9.65 -5.20
N LEU A 21 -2.22 10.73 -4.67
CA LEU A 21 -2.31 12.01 -5.40
C LEU A 21 -0.91 12.52 -5.77
N LEU A 22 0.05 12.50 -4.84
CA LEU A 22 1.43 12.90 -5.12
C LEU A 22 2.10 12.01 -6.16
N ILE A 23 1.91 10.69 -6.09
CA ILE A 23 2.41 9.74 -7.10
C ILE A 23 1.77 10.03 -8.46
N GLY A 24 0.48 10.34 -8.49
CA GLY A 24 -0.24 10.73 -9.71
C GLY A 24 0.33 11.99 -10.34
N TRP A 25 0.69 12.99 -9.54
CA TRP A 25 1.39 14.19 -10.00
C TRP A 25 2.77 13.88 -10.58
N VAL A 26 3.57 13.05 -9.89
CA VAL A 26 4.90 12.64 -10.39
C VAL A 26 4.75 11.91 -11.74
N TRP A 27 3.79 10.99 -11.85
CA TRP A 27 3.52 10.29 -13.10
C TRP A 27 3.02 11.24 -14.21
N PHE A 28 2.13 12.18 -13.88
CA PHE A 28 1.69 13.22 -14.81
C PHE A 28 2.86 14.03 -15.38
N PHE A 29 3.81 14.45 -14.54
CA PHE A 29 5.01 15.15 -15.01
C PHE A 29 5.97 14.25 -15.79
N ALA A 30 6.08 12.97 -15.42
CA ALA A 30 6.86 11.99 -16.19
C ALA A 30 6.30 11.83 -17.62
N LEU A 31 4.97 11.77 -17.77
CA LEU A 31 4.32 11.66 -19.09
C LEU A 31 4.50 12.91 -19.96
N LEU A 32 4.67 14.09 -19.36
CA LEU A 32 4.85 15.35 -20.08
C LEU A 32 6.33 15.67 -20.38
N ASP A 33 7.27 15.00 -19.70
CA ASP A 33 8.69 15.35 -19.62
C ASP A 33 8.96 16.80 -19.13
N ARG A 34 7.97 17.39 -18.45
CA ARG A 34 8.02 18.78 -17.98
C ARG A 34 7.00 19.08 -16.90
N ILE A 35 7.29 20.12 -16.13
CA ILE A 35 6.34 20.80 -15.25
C ILE A 35 5.89 22.07 -15.97
N VAL A 36 4.62 22.12 -16.37
CA VAL A 36 4.00 23.29 -17.01
C VAL A 36 3.12 24.00 -15.99
N LEU A 37 3.43 25.26 -15.68
CA LEU A 37 2.69 26.06 -14.71
C LEU A 37 1.71 27.02 -15.38
N TRP A 38 0.69 26.48 -16.07
CA TRP A 38 -0.34 27.33 -16.69
C TRP A 38 -1.13 28.14 -15.64
N PRO A 39 -1.48 29.42 -15.90
CA PRO A 39 -1.26 30.20 -17.13
C PRO A 39 0.08 30.94 -17.20
N LEU A 40 1.00 30.71 -16.26
CA LEU A 40 2.33 31.32 -16.29
C LEU A 40 3.15 30.70 -17.45
N PRO A 41 3.98 31.48 -18.16
CA PRO A 41 4.86 30.98 -19.22
C PRO A 41 6.11 30.31 -18.61
N ILE A 42 5.90 29.40 -17.66
CA ILE A 42 6.95 28.64 -16.98
C ILE A 42 6.82 27.18 -17.38
N ASP A 43 7.87 26.69 -18.03
CA ASP A 43 8.03 25.30 -18.45
C ASP A 43 9.39 24.83 -17.95
N ILE A 44 9.38 23.84 -17.06
CA ILE A 44 10.58 23.28 -16.44
C ILE A 44 10.74 21.86 -16.97
N PRO A 45 11.76 21.58 -17.81
CA PRO A 45 11.99 20.22 -18.29
C PRO A 45 12.38 19.33 -17.12
N VAL A 46 11.83 18.11 -17.09
CA VAL A 46 12.18 17.10 -16.09
C VAL A 46 12.48 15.78 -16.80
N SER A 47 13.40 15.00 -16.24
CA SER A 47 13.75 13.67 -16.72
C SER A 47 13.39 12.66 -15.64
N ILE A 48 12.16 12.14 -15.70
CA ILE A 48 11.64 11.12 -14.78
C ILE A 48 11.46 9.83 -15.59
N PRO A 49 11.85 8.65 -15.08
CA PRO A 49 11.63 7.40 -15.80
C PRO A 49 10.15 7.21 -16.11
N ASP A 50 9.77 7.04 -17.39
CA ASP A 50 8.37 6.85 -17.79
C ASP A 50 8.04 5.39 -18.10
N ASP A 51 8.15 4.50 -17.10
CA ASP A 51 7.48 3.20 -17.18
C ASP A 51 6.03 3.37 -16.74
N GLY A 52 5.14 3.64 -17.69
CA GLY A 52 3.71 3.81 -17.43
C GLY A 52 3.05 2.62 -16.72
N ARG A 53 3.59 1.39 -16.85
CA ARG A 53 3.12 0.24 -16.07
C ARG A 53 3.56 0.35 -14.61
N ALA A 54 4.82 0.71 -14.36
CA ALA A 54 5.34 0.83 -12.99
C ALA A 54 4.66 1.97 -12.22
N TRP A 55 4.47 3.14 -12.84
CA TRP A 55 3.77 4.25 -12.20
C TRP A 55 2.30 3.95 -11.91
N ARG A 56 1.62 3.28 -12.85
CA ARG A 56 0.25 2.82 -12.61
C ARG A 56 0.18 1.86 -11.42
N MET A 57 1.13 0.94 -11.31
CA MET A 57 1.22 0.04 -10.16
C MET A 57 1.46 0.83 -8.87
N ALA A 58 2.43 1.75 -8.84
CA ALA A 58 2.70 2.57 -7.65
C ALA A 58 1.49 3.40 -7.21
N HIS A 59 0.81 4.03 -8.17
CA HIS A 59 -0.40 4.81 -7.91
C HIS A 59 -1.54 3.92 -7.38
N MET A 60 -1.76 2.77 -8.01
CA MET A 60 -2.81 1.83 -7.60
C MET A 60 -2.52 1.18 -6.26
N GLU A 61 -1.28 0.79 -5.95
CA GLU A 61 -0.89 0.26 -4.64
C GLU A 61 -1.23 1.26 -3.54
N ALA A 62 -0.87 2.54 -3.69
CA ALA A 62 -1.23 3.57 -2.71
C ALA A 62 -2.75 3.66 -2.49
N ILE A 63 -3.54 3.61 -3.58
CA ILE A 63 -5.01 3.67 -3.49
C ILE A 63 -5.57 2.43 -2.81
N THR A 64 -5.23 1.23 -3.28
CA THR A 64 -5.83 -0.02 -2.81
C THR A 64 -5.43 -0.31 -1.38
N GLN A 65 -4.17 -0.12 -1.02
CA GLN A 65 -3.67 -0.28 0.35
C GLN A 65 -4.30 0.78 1.26
N GLY A 66 -4.46 2.02 0.78
CA GLY A 66 -5.15 3.08 1.52
C GLY A 66 -6.60 2.73 1.85
N LEU A 67 -7.37 2.29 0.84
CA LEU A 67 -8.75 1.84 0.99
C LEU A 67 -8.86 0.61 1.91
N MET A 68 -7.90 -0.31 1.84
CA MET A 68 -7.86 -1.49 2.71
C MET A 68 -7.69 -1.10 4.19
N LEU A 69 -6.78 -0.16 4.51
CA LEU A 69 -6.61 0.32 5.89
C LEU A 69 -7.84 1.09 6.38
N ILE A 70 -8.45 1.92 5.53
CA ILE A 70 -9.72 2.61 5.83
C ILE A 70 -10.80 1.57 6.13
N GLY A 71 -10.92 0.53 5.30
CA GLY A 71 -11.86 -0.57 5.46
C GLY A 71 -11.65 -1.32 6.78
N LEU A 72 -10.41 -1.67 7.13
CA LEU A 72 -10.08 -2.32 8.41
C LEU A 72 -10.43 -1.43 9.61
N GLY A 73 -10.14 -0.13 9.55
CA GLY A 73 -10.50 0.82 10.60
C GLY A 73 -12.02 0.96 10.77
N ALA A 74 -12.75 1.08 9.66
CA ALA A 74 -14.21 1.23 9.64
C ALA A 74 -14.92 -0.06 10.11
N ALA A 75 -14.51 -1.20 9.58
CA ALA A 75 -15.09 -2.52 9.87
C ALA A 75 -14.53 -3.17 11.15
N GLY A 76 -13.56 -2.54 11.82
CA GLY A 76 -12.84 -3.13 12.96
C GLY A 76 -13.73 -3.60 14.13
N ARG A 77 -14.96 -3.08 14.25
CA ARG A 77 -15.95 -3.55 15.24
C ARG A 77 -16.46 -4.98 14.97
N PHE A 78 -16.33 -5.47 13.74
CA PHE A 78 -16.75 -6.80 13.31
C PHE A 78 -15.59 -7.81 13.33
N ILE A 79 -14.46 -7.46 13.95
CA ILE A 79 -13.26 -8.29 14.01
C ILE A 79 -13.01 -8.69 15.47
N SER A 80 -13.53 -9.87 15.85
CA SER A 80 -13.41 -10.46 17.19
C SER A 80 -12.10 -11.25 17.33
N ILE A 81 -11.04 -10.59 17.81
CA ILE A 81 -9.70 -11.16 18.05
C ILE A 81 -9.12 -10.67 19.38
N SER A 82 -8.15 -11.40 19.94
CA SER A 82 -7.47 -10.98 21.18
C SER A 82 -6.57 -9.77 20.97
N ASP A 83 -6.16 -9.10 22.05
CA ASP A 83 -5.28 -7.93 21.99
C ASP A 83 -3.92 -8.23 21.33
N THR A 84 -3.35 -9.41 21.60
CA THR A 84 -2.11 -9.85 20.96
C THR A 84 -2.31 -10.05 19.45
N GLN A 85 -3.41 -10.71 19.05
CA GLN A 85 -3.75 -10.87 17.64
C GLN A 85 -3.96 -9.50 16.97
N PHE A 86 -4.63 -8.57 17.65
CA PHE A 86 -4.84 -7.24 17.13
C PHE A 86 -3.51 -6.50 16.89
N LYS A 87 -2.52 -6.59 17.79
CA LYS A 87 -1.19 -5.98 17.56
C LYS A 87 -0.53 -6.49 16.27
N TRP A 88 -0.61 -7.80 16.04
CA TRP A 88 -0.09 -8.41 14.81
C TRP A 88 -0.88 -7.98 13.57
N LEU A 89 -2.21 -7.91 13.66
CA LEU A 89 -3.06 -7.40 12.58
C LEU A 89 -2.70 -5.95 12.23
N PHE A 90 -2.58 -5.08 13.23
CA PHE A 90 -2.29 -3.67 13.04
C PHE A 90 -0.92 -3.45 12.38
N TRP A 91 0.14 -4.00 12.96
CA TRP A 91 1.49 -3.83 12.40
C TRP A 91 1.68 -4.56 11.08
N GLY A 92 1.05 -5.73 10.89
CA GLY A 92 1.05 -6.44 9.61
C GLY A 92 0.38 -5.63 8.50
N ALA A 93 -0.78 -5.03 8.80
CA ALA A 93 -1.50 -4.16 7.86
C ALA A 93 -0.70 -2.92 7.49
N LEU A 94 -0.13 -2.21 8.48
CA LEU A 94 0.69 -1.01 8.21
C LEU A 94 1.94 -1.35 7.41
N THR A 95 2.63 -2.43 7.76
CA THR A 95 3.84 -2.88 7.06
C THR A 95 3.53 -3.25 5.62
N ALA A 96 2.47 -4.02 5.39
CA ALA A 96 2.02 -4.37 4.04
C ALA A 96 1.68 -3.11 3.22
N ALA A 97 0.80 -2.27 3.76
CA ALA A 97 0.26 -1.12 3.04
C ALA A 97 1.34 -0.12 2.63
N TRP A 98 2.23 0.25 3.57
CA TRP A 98 3.30 1.20 3.29
C TRP A 98 4.42 0.61 2.45
N LEU A 99 4.91 -0.58 2.75
CA LEU A 99 6.07 -1.13 2.04
C LEU A 99 5.71 -1.58 0.62
N PHE A 100 4.51 -2.11 0.35
CA PHE A 100 4.09 -2.37 -1.03
C PHE A 100 4.02 -1.06 -1.84
N THR A 101 3.48 0.01 -1.26
CA THR A 101 3.40 1.32 -1.92
C THR A 101 4.78 1.92 -2.20
N ILE A 102 5.65 1.98 -1.18
CA ILE A 102 6.99 2.57 -1.29
C ILE A 102 7.86 1.78 -2.27
N GLN A 103 7.82 0.44 -2.20
CA GLN A 103 8.59 -0.40 -3.11
C GLN A 103 8.10 -0.28 -4.56
N ALA A 104 6.80 -0.15 -4.79
CA ALA A 104 6.26 0.12 -6.12
C ALA A 104 6.76 1.46 -6.68
N CYS A 105 6.84 2.50 -5.83
CA CYS A 105 7.44 3.78 -6.23
C CYS A 105 8.92 3.61 -6.60
N PHE A 106 9.70 2.89 -5.81
CA PHE A 106 11.11 2.63 -6.14
C PHE A 106 11.29 1.79 -7.40
N ASN A 107 10.42 0.80 -7.63
CA ASN A 107 10.41 0.05 -8.88
C ASN A 107 10.19 0.96 -10.09
N ALA A 108 9.29 1.95 -10.00
CA ALA A 108 9.09 2.95 -11.05
C ALA A 108 10.33 3.85 -11.24
N LEU A 109 10.90 4.36 -10.14
CA LEU A 109 12.07 5.25 -10.17
C LEU A 109 13.35 4.57 -10.67
N PHE A 110 13.55 3.29 -10.37
CA PHE A 110 14.77 2.57 -10.76
C PHE A 110 14.59 1.70 -11.99
N GLY A 111 13.36 1.57 -12.51
CA GLY A 111 13.03 0.67 -13.62
C GLY A 111 13.20 -0.81 -13.27
N THR A 112 13.11 -1.16 -11.98
CA THR A 112 13.26 -2.52 -11.46
C THR A 112 11.89 -3.17 -11.23
N ARG A 113 11.88 -4.46 -10.87
CA ARG A 113 10.65 -5.14 -10.44
C ARG A 113 10.74 -5.72 -9.02
N GLY A 114 11.94 -6.02 -8.51
CA GLY A 114 12.11 -6.59 -7.17
C GLY A 114 11.52 -7.99 -7.02
N LEU A 115 11.33 -8.73 -8.12
CA LEU A 115 10.68 -10.05 -8.12
C LEU A 115 11.67 -11.22 -8.00
N ALA A 116 12.94 -10.99 -8.29
CA ALA A 116 14.00 -11.97 -8.15
C ALA A 116 15.30 -11.28 -7.73
N PHE A 117 16.05 -11.92 -6.84
CA PHE A 117 17.42 -11.49 -6.55
C PHE A 117 18.27 -11.54 -7.83
N GLY A 118 19.06 -10.50 -8.09
CA GLY A 118 19.80 -10.33 -9.34
C GLY A 118 18.94 -9.89 -10.53
N GLY A 119 17.66 -9.54 -10.35
CA GLY A 119 16.78 -8.98 -11.39
C GLY A 119 16.00 -9.99 -12.23
N GLY A 120 16.47 -11.23 -12.35
CA GLY A 120 15.82 -12.28 -13.15
C GLY A 120 15.62 -11.82 -14.61
N PRO A 121 14.40 -11.88 -15.18
CA PRO A 121 14.13 -11.38 -16.53
C PRO A 121 13.99 -9.85 -16.61
N PHE A 122 14.16 -9.13 -15.49
CA PHE A 122 14.03 -7.68 -15.40
C PHE A 122 15.37 -7.02 -15.07
N LYS A 123 15.38 -5.68 -14.96
CA LYS A 123 16.58 -4.91 -14.62
C LYS A 123 17.17 -5.36 -13.28
N SER A 124 18.43 -5.76 -13.31
CA SER A 124 19.23 -6.13 -12.15
C SER A 124 19.83 -4.93 -11.44
N GLY A 125 20.44 -5.17 -10.27
CA GLY A 125 21.23 -4.19 -9.53
C GLY A 125 20.82 -4.06 -8.06
N ILE A 126 21.62 -3.31 -7.30
CA ILE A 126 21.46 -3.16 -5.84
C ILE A 126 20.05 -2.68 -5.48
N ALA A 127 19.48 -1.74 -6.25
CA ALA A 127 18.12 -1.26 -6.02
C ALA A 127 17.08 -2.40 -6.11
N ASN A 128 17.19 -3.26 -7.14
CA ASN A 128 16.32 -4.42 -7.30
C ASN A 128 16.47 -5.39 -6.11
N ASP A 129 17.70 -5.67 -5.71
CA ASP A 129 17.99 -6.68 -4.69
C ASP A 129 17.53 -6.25 -3.29
N ILE A 130 17.67 -4.95 -2.98
CA ILE A 130 17.09 -4.34 -1.77
C ILE A 130 15.56 -4.44 -1.79
N ILE A 131 14.91 -4.13 -2.93
CA ILE A 131 13.46 -4.22 -3.05
C ILE A 131 13.01 -5.68 -2.88
N TYR A 132 13.70 -6.63 -3.51
CA TYR A 132 13.41 -8.06 -3.39
C TYR A 132 13.50 -8.55 -1.94
N ILE A 133 14.61 -8.27 -1.24
CA ILE A 133 14.79 -8.70 0.15
C ILE A 133 13.81 -8.00 1.08
N SER A 134 13.62 -6.69 0.92
CA SER A 134 12.66 -5.96 1.75
C SER A 134 11.21 -6.33 1.46
N GLY A 135 10.92 -6.90 0.28
CA GLY A 135 9.59 -7.38 -0.14
C GLY A 135 9.05 -8.54 0.70
N TYR A 136 9.90 -9.29 1.41
CA TYR A 136 9.44 -10.32 2.35
C TYR A 136 8.64 -9.73 3.52
N LEU A 137 8.96 -8.52 3.97
CA LEU A 137 8.27 -7.88 5.10
C LEU A 137 6.79 -7.56 4.80
N PRO A 138 6.43 -6.82 3.74
CA PRO A 138 5.03 -6.61 3.40
C PRO A 138 4.32 -7.92 3.02
N MET A 139 5.02 -8.87 2.40
CA MET A 139 4.47 -10.19 2.10
C MET A 139 4.07 -10.93 3.37
N ILE A 140 4.91 -11.00 4.39
CA ILE A 140 4.52 -11.62 5.67
C ILE A 140 3.38 -10.83 6.32
N GLY A 141 3.47 -9.50 6.32
CA GLY A 141 2.48 -8.60 6.90
C GLY A 141 1.07 -8.79 6.33
N ILE A 142 0.94 -8.88 4.99
CA ILE A 142 -0.36 -9.05 4.33
C ILE A 142 -0.99 -10.40 4.65
N HIS A 143 -0.21 -11.48 4.72
CA HIS A 143 -0.72 -12.81 5.07
C HIS A 143 -1.21 -12.85 6.52
N VAL A 144 -0.43 -12.30 7.45
CA VAL A 144 -0.84 -12.16 8.87
C VAL A 144 -2.13 -11.35 8.98
N MET A 145 -2.21 -10.22 8.26
CA MET A 145 -3.39 -9.36 8.25
C MET A 145 -4.62 -10.08 7.71
N ILE A 146 -4.51 -10.79 6.57
CA ILE A 146 -5.63 -11.55 5.97
C ILE A 146 -6.11 -12.62 6.93
N VAL A 147 -5.21 -13.45 7.45
CA VAL A 147 -5.57 -14.57 8.35
C VAL A 147 -6.30 -14.07 9.59
N LEU A 148 -5.78 -13.02 10.23
CA LEU A 148 -6.38 -12.49 11.46
C LEU A 148 -7.70 -11.76 11.21
N THR A 149 -7.82 -11.06 10.08
CA THR A 149 -9.09 -10.43 9.67
C THR A 149 -10.17 -11.48 9.44
N LEU A 150 -9.87 -12.53 8.65
CA LEU A 150 -10.81 -13.61 8.38
C LEU A 150 -11.20 -14.36 9.66
N LEU A 151 -10.23 -14.68 10.52
CA LEU A 151 -10.47 -15.33 11.80
C LEU A 151 -11.40 -14.48 12.69
N GLY A 152 -11.15 -13.17 12.75
CA GLY A 152 -11.95 -12.25 13.56
C GLY A 152 -13.38 -12.08 13.06
N ILE A 153 -13.55 -11.98 11.75
CA ILE A 153 -14.88 -11.93 11.12
C ILE A 153 -15.63 -13.24 11.39
N TRP A 154 -14.97 -14.39 11.17
CA TRP A 154 -15.57 -15.70 11.39
C TRP A 154 -16.05 -15.91 12.84
N ARG A 155 -15.26 -15.47 13.82
CA ARG A 155 -15.66 -15.50 15.24
C ARG A 155 -16.88 -14.61 15.51
N SER A 156 -16.87 -13.39 14.97
CA SER A 156 -17.99 -12.46 15.12
C SER A 156 -19.29 -13.02 14.53
N VAL A 157 -19.21 -13.69 13.37
CA VAL A 157 -20.37 -14.35 12.73
C VAL A 157 -20.95 -15.47 13.62
N LYS A 158 -20.11 -16.21 14.35
CA LYS A 158 -20.57 -17.24 15.29
C LYS A 158 -21.22 -16.68 16.55
N GLU A 159 -20.83 -15.47 16.95
CA GLU A 159 -21.35 -14.79 18.13
C GLU A 159 -22.70 -14.10 17.85
N PHE A 160 -22.97 -13.71 16.60
CA PHE A 160 -24.27 -13.12 16.26
C PHE A 160 -25.40 -14.15 16.41
N PRO A 161 -26.53 -13.77 17.03
CA PRO A 161 -27.69 -14.65 17.13
C PRO A 161 -28.15 -15.04 15.73
N ARG A 162 -28.34 -16.34 15.50
CA ARG A 162 -29.06 -16.80 14.32
C ARG A 162 -30.49 -16.34 14.48
N HIS A 163 -30.88 -15.28 13.77
CA HIS A 163 -32.30 -15.01 13.58
C HIS A 163 -32.85 -16.13 12.70
N GLU A 164 -33.46 -17.12 13.34
CA GLU A 164 -34.33 -18.08 12.67
C GLU A 164 -35.55 -17.29 12.16
N HIS A 165 -35.62 -17.10 10.85
CA HIS A 165 -36.82 -16.63 10.15
C HIS A 165 -37.64 -17.83 9.71
#